data_AF-A0A4P7WTZ6-F1
#
_entry.id   AF-A0A4P7WTZ6-F1
#
_cell.length_a   1.000
_cell.length_b   1.000
_cell.length_c   1.000
_cell.angle_alpha   90.00
_cell.angle_beta   90.00
_cell.angle_gamma   90.00
#
_symmetry.space_group_name_H-M   'P 1'
#
loop_
_entity.id
_entity.type
_entity.pdbx_description
1 polymer ?
#
loop_
_entity_poly.entity_id
_entity_poly.type
_entity_poly.pdbx_seq_one_letter_code
_entity_poly.pdbx_strand_id
1 'polypeptide(L)'
;MKNQIINIVIILVMVFFAIPKLLAKPQSIAGFKQFENAIHLNADIFRIFTGISELALALLLLLFAIKGHQTIGKIAFAFLLTTMISALLLEFFARPEPKIVLVIIAIVLTLVSLYRLNQLINPKTKQHDTRP
;
A
#
# COMPACT_ATOMS: atom_id res chain seq x y z
N MET A 1 10.88 10.40 -15.02
CA MET A 1 11.08 11.16 -13.77
C MET A 1 9.85 11.13 -12.84
N LYS A 2 8.72 11.81 -13.13
CA LYS A 2 7.54 11.84 -12.21
C LYS A 2 7.08 10.46 -11.71
N ASN A 3 6.97 9.47 -12.59
CA ASN A 3 6.55 8.11 -12.23
C ASN A 3 7.54 7.36 -11.34
N GLN A 4 8.83 7.65 -11.44
CA GLN A 4 9.87 7.02 -10.61
C GLN A 4 9.85 7.60 -9.20
N ILE A 5 9.64 8.91 -9.07
CA ILE A 5 9.49 9.58 -7.77
C ILE A 5 8.29 8.98 -7.00
N ILE A 6 7.15 8.80 -7.68
CA ILE A 6 5.97 8.15 -7.09
C ILE A 6 6.31 6.75 -6.58
N ASN A 7 6.97 5.92 -7.40
CA ASN A 7 7.37 4.58 -6.98
C ASN A 7 8.29 4.61 -5.74
N ILE A 8 9.30 5.49 -5.72
CA ILE A 8 10.24 5.65 -4.60
C ILE A 8 9.52 6.06 -3.32
N VAL A 9 8.64 7.06 -3.40
CA VAL A 9 7.86 7.52 -2.24
C VAL A 9 7.02 6.37 -1.68
N ILE A 10 6.34 5.60 -2.53
CA ILE A 10 5.54 4.46 -2.07
C ILE A 10 6.43 3.39 -1.42
N ILE A 11 7.59 3.08 -2.01
CA ILE A 11 8.54 2.12 -1.43
C ILE A 11 8.94 2.55 -0.02
N LEU A 12 9.31 3.82 0.17
CA LEU A 12 9.69 4.35 1.48
C LEU A 12 8.53 4.27 2.48
N VAL A 13 7.31 4.60 2.07
CA VAL A 13 6.12 4.51 2.93
C VAL A 13 5.83 3.07 3.32
N MET A 14 5.91 2.12 2.38
CA MET A 14 5.69 0.69 2.67
C MET A 14 6.74 0.14 3.64
N VAL A 15 8.02 0.48 3.44
CA VAL A 15 9.10 0.10 4.36
C VAL A 15 8.90 0.72 5.74
N PHE A 16 8.53 2.01 5.81
CA PHE A 16 8.24 2.72 7.05
C PHE A 16 7.11 2.05 7.84
N PHE A 17 6.09 1.51 7.17
CA PHE A 17 5.00 0.78 7.82
C PHE A 17 5.35 -0.68 8.17
N ALA A 18 6.16 -1.35 7.35
CA ALA A 18 6.53 -2.75 7.52
C ALA A 18 7.47 -2.96 8.72
N ILE A 19 8.52 -2.14 8.83
CA ILE A 19 9.55 -2.27 9.88
C ILE A 19 8.95 -2.31 11.30
N PRO A 20 8.13 -1.34 11.75
CA PRO A 20 7.59 -1.38 13.11
C PRO A 20 6.66 -2.57 13.35
N LYS A 21 6.03 -3.13 12.30
CA LYS A 21 5.25 -4.37 12.40
C LYS A 21 6.16 -5.57 12.58
N LEU A 22 7.19 -5.74 11.76
CA LEU A 22 8.09 -6.88 11.84
C LEU A 22 8.93 -6.88 13.13
N LEU A 23 9.32 -5.70 13.61
CA LEU A 23 10.07 -5.52 14.87
C LEU A 23 9.19 -5.49 16.13
N ALA A 24 7.89 -5.79 16.02
CA ALA A 24 6.96 -5.82 17.14
C ALA A 24 7.02 -4.55 18.02
N LYS A 25 7.13 -3.36 17.41
CA LYS A 25 7.16 -2.11 18.18
C LYS A 25 5.84 -1.94 18.95
N PRO A 26 5.86 -1.37 20.18
CA PRO A 26 4.67 -1.28 21.04
C PRO A 26 3.45 -0.66 20.36
N GLN A 27 3.66 0.42 19.59
CA GLN A 27 2.61 1.08 18.80
C GLN A 27 1.93 0.16 17.78
N SER A 28 2.68 -0.77 17.20
CA SER A 28 2.18 -1.73 16.22
C SER A 28 1.38 -2.81 16.94
N ILE A 29 1.93 -3.40 18.00
CA ILE A 29 1.22 -4.39 18.83
C ILE A 29 -0.12 -3.83 19.32
N ALA A 30 -0.13 -2.61 19.86
CA ALA A 30 -1.35 -1.97 20.34
C ALA A 30 -2.40 -1.81 19.22
N GLY A 31 -1.98 -1.43 18.01
CA GLY A 31 -2.89 -1.33 16.86
C GLY A 31 -3.49 -2.67 16.45
N PHE A 32 -2.68 -3.74 16.40
CA PHE A 32 -3.17 -5.06 16.00
C PHE A 32 -4.01 -5.75 17.06
N LYS A 33 -3.78 -5.48 18.35
CA LYS A 33 -4.67 -5.93 19.44
C LYS A 33 -6.08 -5.34 19.33
N GLN A 34 -6.22 -4.11 18.84
CA GLN A 34 -7.54 -3.53 18.57
C GLN A 34 -8.28 -4.33 17.50
N PHE A 35 -7.57 -4.74 16.44
CA PHE A 35 -8.14 -5.59 15.40
C PHE A 35 -8.50 -6.97 15.91
N GLU A 36 -7.65 -7.60 16.74
CA GLU A 36 -7.97 -8.90 17.36
C GLU A 36 -9.28 -8.87 18.13
N ASN A 37 -9.54 -7.81 18.90
CA ASN A 37 -10.79 -7.66 19.64
C ASN A 37 -12.02 -7.49 18.74
N ALA A 38 -11.86 -6.94 17.54
CA ALA A 38 -12.97 -6.66 16.63
C ALA A 38 -13.25 -7.81 15.65
N ILE A 39 -12.19 -8.41 15.08
CA ILE A 39 -12.30 -9.42 14.02
C ILE A 39 -11.81 -10.80 14.44
N HIS A 40 -11.47 -11.00 15.73
CA HIS A 40 -11.07 -12.28 16.32
C HIS A 40 -9.89 -12.96 15.63
N LEU A 41 -9.03 -12.17 14.97
CA LEU A 41 -7.82 -12.62 14.32
C LEU A 41 -6.63 -12.38 15.24
N ASN A 42 -5.80 -13.41 15.47
CA ASN A 42 -4.63 -13.30 16.33
C ASN A 42 -3.74 -12.11 15.92
N ALA A 43 -3.49 -11.20 16.86
CA ALA A 43 -2.80 -9.95 16.58
C ALA A 43 -1.39 -10.15 16.02
N ASP A 44 -0.66 -11.15 16.52
CA ASP A 44 0.72 -11.40 16.10
C ASP A 44 0.81 -11.97 14.68
N ILE A 45 -0.02 -12.96 14.37
CA ILE A 45 -0.12 -13.51 13.01
C ILE A 45 -0.51 -12.38 12.04
N PHE A 46 -1.52 -11.60 12.39
CA PHE A 46 -2.01 -10.54 11.51
C PHE A 46 -0.98 -9.42 11.31
N ARG A 47 -0.28 -9.02 12.38
CA ARG A 47 0.80 -8.04 12.33
C ARG A 47 1.94 -8.49 11.44
N ILE A 48 2.41 -9.72 11.62
CA ILE A 48 3.51 -10.28 10.84
C ILE A 48 3.09 -10.41 9.37
N PHE A 49 1.90 -10.96 9.09
CA PHE A 49 1.37 -11.08 7.74
C PHE A 49 1.30 -9.72 7.02
N THR A 50 0.77 -8.70 7.70
CA THR A 50 0.67 -7.35 7.14
C THR A 50 2.06 -6.76 6.90
N GLY A 51 2.99 -6.92 7.84
CA GLY A 51 4.37 -6.44 7.69
C GLY A 51 5.12 -7.12 6.53
N ILE A 52 4.95 -8.42 6.35
CA ILE A 52 5.53 -9.17 5.22
C ILE A 52 4.91 -8.70 3.91
N SER A 53 3.59 -8.48 3.89
CA SER A 53 2.86 -8.01 2.71
C SER A 53 3.32 -6.61 2.27
N GLU A 54 3.47 -5.68 3.21
CA GLU A 54 4.00 -4.34 2.94
C GLU A 54 5.46 -4.39 2.43
N LEU A 55 6.30 -5.24 3.01
CA LEU A 55 7.68 -5.41 2.54
C LEU A 55 7.74 -6.05 1.15
N ALA A 56 6.93 -7.08 0.89
CA ALA A 56 6.83 -7.72 -0.42
C ALA A 56 6.35 -6.72 -1.48
N LEU A 57 5.39 -5.85 -1.15
CA LEU A 57 4.95 -4.78 -2.03
C LEU A 57 6.06 -3.76 -2.32
N ALA A 58 6.84 -3.37 -1.31
CA ALA A 58 8.00 -2.51 -1.49
C ALA A 58 9.03 -3.14 -2.46
N LEU A 59 9.30 -4.44 -2.31
CA LEU A 59 10.20 -5.19 -3.20
C LEU A 59 9.64 -5.28 -4.63
N LEU A 60 8.34 -5.54 -4.79
CA LEU A 60 7.69 -5.56 -6.12
C LEU A 60 7.79 -4.20 -6.82
N LEU A 61 7.56 -3.10 -6.10
CA LEU A 61 7.69 -1.76 -6.66
C LEU A 61 9.14 -1.41 -6.98
N LEU A 62 10.11 -1.86 -6.19
CA LEU A 62 11.52 -1.71 -6.47
C LEU A 62 11.92 -2.49 -7.74
N LEU A 63 11.50 -3.75 -7.86
CA LEU A 63 11.71 -4.56 -9.06
C LEU A 63 11.07 -3.92 -10.29
N PHE A 64 9.86 -3.37 -10.15
CA PHE A 64 9.21 -2.63 -11.23
C PHE A 64 9.98 -1.35 -11.59
N ALA A 65 10.50 -0.61 -10.61
CA ALA A 65 11.27 0.61 -10.84
C ALA A 65 12.59 0.36 -11.58
N ILE A 66 13.24 -0.78 -11.32
CA ILE A 66 14.51 -1.18 -11.96
C ILE A 66 14.25 -1.81 -13.34
N LYS A 67 13.34 -2.80 -13.41
CA LYS A 67 13.15 -3.60 -14.63
C LYS A 67 12.15 -3.01 -15.62
N GLY A 68 11.24 -2.15 -15.17
CA GLY A 68 10.22 -1.52 -16.03
C GLY A 68 9.16 -2.46 -16.61
N HIS A 69 9.14 -3.75 -16.24
CA HIS A 69 8.17 -4.72 -16.74
C HIS A 69 6.74 -4.35 -16.33
N GLN A 70 5.88 -4.08 -17.32
CA GLN A 70 4.51 -3.61 -17.06
C GLN A 70 3.68 -4.58 -16.23
N THR A 71 3.86 -5.90 -16.41
CA THR A 71 3.16 -6.92 -15.61
C THR A 71 3.49 -6.82 -14.14
N ILE A 72 4.77 -6.63 -13.79
CA ILE A 72 5.21 -6.43 -12.39
C ILE A 72 4.56 -5.15 -11.84
N GLY A 73 4.54 -4.07 -12.62
CA GLY A 73 3.87 -2.83 -12.24
C GLY A 73 2.38 -3.03 -11.98
N LYS A 74 1.66 -3.74 -12.85
CA LYS A 74 0.23 -4.04 -12.68
C LYS A 74 -0.03 -4.81 -11.40
N ILE A 75 0.75 -5.87 -11.15
CA ILE A 75 0.65 -6.67 -9.92
C ILE A 75 0.94 -5.80 -8.70
N ALA A 76 2.00 -5.01 -8.71
CA ALA A 76 2.39 -4.15 -7.60
C ALA A 76 1.31 -3.10 -7.27
N PHE A 77 0.79 -2.40 -8.28
CA PHE A 77 -0.24 -1.36 -8.05
C PHE A 77 -1.62 -1.95 -7.72
N ALA A 78 -1.97 -3.13 -8.26
CA ALA A 78 -3.16 -3.85 -7.82
C ALA A 78 -3.03 -4.30 -6.36
N PHE A 79 -1.86 -4.83 -5.97
CA PHE A 79 -1.60 -5.24 -4.60
C PHE A 79 -1.62 -4.04 -3.63
N LEU A 80 -1.02 -2.91 -4.02
CA LEU A 80 -1.12 -1.65 -3.27
C LEU A 80 -2.59 -1.23 -3.09
N LEU A 81 -3.38 -1.23 -4.16
CA LEU A 81 -4.80 -0.86 -4.12
C LEU A 81 -5.57 -1.74 -3.15
N THR A 82 -5.46 -3.07 -3.26
CA THR A 82 -6.12 -4.01 -2.35
C THR A 82 -5.68 -3.78 -0.91
N THR A 83 -4.38 -3.53 -0.68
CA THR A 83 -3.86 -3.28 0.67
C THR A 83 -4.44 -2.00 1.27
N MET A 84 -4.55 -0.92 0.49
CA MET A 84 -5.11 0.35 0.98
C MET A 84 -6.62 0.27 1.22
N ILE A 85 -7.37 -0.43 0.37
CA ILE A 85 -8.80 -0.68 0.60
C ILE A 85 -8.98 -1.49 1.89
N SER A 86 -8.23 -2.59 2.06
CA SER A 86 -8.26 -3.38 3.29
C SER A 86 -7.89 -2.55 4.51
N ALA A 87 -6.87 -1.70 4.41
CA ALA A 87 -6.47 -0.81 5.50
C ALA A 87 -7.60 0.18 5.88
N LEU A 88 -8.27 0.78 4.89
CA LEU A 88 -9.41 1.66 5.14
C LEU A 88 -10.57 0.91 5.81
N LEU A 89 -10.89 -0.30 5.33
CA LEU A 89 -11.92 -1.13 5.94
C LEU A 89 -11.58 -1.46 7.40
N LEU A 90 -10.35 -1.88 7.69
CA LEU A 90 -9.92 -2.16 9.06
C LEU A 90 -9.96 -0.91 9.94
N GLU A 91 -9.59 0.25 9.41
CA GLU A 91 -9.56 1.50 10.14
C GLU A 91 -10.96 1.98 10.56
N PHE A 92 -11.96 1.83 9.68
CA PHE A 92 -13.32 2.27 9.96
C PHE A 92 -14.21 1.21 10.64
N PHE A 93 -13.96 -0.08 10.41
CA PHE A 93 -14.83 -1.14 10.91
C PHE A 93 -14.23 -1.95 12.07
N ALA A 94 -12.91 -1.96 12.24
CA ALA A 94 -12.24 -2.77 13.25
C ALA A 94 -11.54 -1.96 14.35
N ARG A 95 -11.35 -0.65 14.18
CA ARG A 95 -10.88 0.20 15.29
C ARG A 95 -12.06 0.81 16.05
N PRO A 96 -11.88 1.04 17.37
CA PRO A 96 -12.82 1.87 18.14
C PRO A 96 -12.91 3.30 17.60
N GLU A 97 -11.76 3.87 17.22
CA GLU A 97 -11.66 5.21 16.65
C GLU A 97 -10.68 5.23 15.47
N PRO A 98 -11.11 5.74 14.29
CA PRO A 98 -10.23 5.85 13.13
C PRO A 98 -9.11 6.87 13.34
N LYS A 99 -7.87 6.47 13.04
CA LYS A 99 -6.72 7.37 12.98
C LYS A 99 -6.71 8.11 11.65
N ILE A 100 -7.18 9.35 11.67
CA ILE A 100 -7.35 10.20 10.48
C ILE A 100 -6.07 10.29 9.62
N VAL A 101 -4.88 10.34 10.23
CA VAL A 101 -3.61 10.36 9.48
C VAL A 101 -3.43 9.10 8.62
N LEU A 102 -3.78 7.91 9.15
CA LEU A 102 -3.68 6.66 8.39
C LEU A 102 -4.73 6.60 7.28
N VAL A 103 -5.95 7.08 7.56
CA VAL A 103 -7.02 7.20 6.56
C VAL A 103 -6.56 8.08 5.39
N ILE A 104 -6.01 9.26 5.66
CA ILE A 104 -5.52 10.18 4.62
C ILE A 104 -4.44 9.52 3.77
N ILE A 105 -3.45 8.89 4.41
CA ILE A 105 -2.37 8.18 3.69
C ILE A 105 -2.96 7.09 2.80
N ALA A 106 -3.90 6.28 3.32
CA ALA A 106 -4.52 5.21 2.57
C ALA A 106 -5.37 5.72 1.40
N ILE A 107 -6.11 6.82 1.56
CA ILE A 107 -6.86 7.46 0.46
C ILE A 107 -5.90 7.96 -0.63
N VAL A 108 -4.85 8.69 -0.25
CA VAL A 108 -3.86 9.20 -1.21
C VAL A 108 -3.21 8.06 -1.98
N LEU A 109 -2.77 7.00 -1.29
CA LEU A 109 -2.16 5.84 -1.93
C LEU A 109 -3.16 5.04 -2.79
N THR A 110 -4.44 5.01 -2.43
CA THR A 110 -5.53 4.44 -3.24
C THR A 110 -5.72 5.21 -4.54
N LEU A 111 -5.77 6.54 -4.49
CA LEU A 111 -5.89 7.37 -5.69
C LEU A 111 -4.67 7.22 -6.59
N VAL A 112 -3.47 7.20 -6.00
CA VAL A 112 -2.23 6.97 -6.74
C VAL A 112 -2.21 5.58 -7.38
N SER A 113 -2.64 4.53 -6.67
CA SER A 113 -2.65 3.18 -7.22
C SER A 113 -3.66 3.04 -8.36
N LEU A 114 -4.86 3.61 -8.24
CA LEU A 114 -5.84 3.68 -9.33
C LEU A 114 -5.29 4.40 -10.57
N TYR A 115 -4.69 5.58 -10.37
CA TYR A 115 -4.09 6.35 -11.46
C TYR A 115 -2.99 5.54 -12.18
N ARG A 116 -2.08 4.93 -11.41
CA ARG A 116 -0.94 4.17 -11.95
C ARG A 116 -1.40 2.89 -12.64
N LEU A 117 -2.37 2.18 -12.06
CA LEU A 117 -2.93 0.97 -12.64
C LEU A 117 -3.65 1.28 -13.96
N ASN A 118 -4.44 2.36 -14.02
CA ASN A 118 -5.08 2.79 -15.26
C ASN A 118 -4.05 3.12 -16.36
N GLN A 119 -2.95 3.81 -16.02
CA GLN A 119 -1.87 4.08 -16.99
C GLN A 119 -1.22 2.80 -17.53
N LEU A 120 -1.08 1.77 -16.69
CA LEU A 120 -0.46 0.50 -17.06
C LEU A 120 -1.39 -0.40 -17.86
N ILE A 121 -2.71 -0.32 -17.62
CA ILE A 121 -3.73 -1.09 -18.36
C ILE A 121 -4.05 -0.41 -19.70
N ASN A 122 -4.21 0.92 -19.69
CA ASN A 122 -4.64 1.73 -20.83
C ASN A 122 -3.55 2.73 -21.27
N PRO A 123 -2.44 2.26 -21.87
CA PRO A 123 -1.30 3.12 -22.20
C PRO A 123 -1.62 4.23 -23.24
N LYS A 124 -2.76 4.13 -23.95
CA LYS A 124 -3.19 5.09 -24.99
C LYS A 124 -3.65 6.45 -24.46
N THR A 125 -3.87 6.61 -23.15
CA THR A 125 -4.25 7.91 -22.55
C THR A 125 -3.17 9.01 -22.67
N LYS A 126 -1.97 8.70 -23.18
CA LYS A 126 -0.92 9.68 -23.49
C LYS A 126 -0.88 10.17 -24.95
N GLN A 127 -1.59 9.54 -25.88
CA GLN A 127 -1.42 9.84 -27.32
C GLN A 127 -2.30 11.01 -27.82
N HIS A 128 -3.17 11.58 -26.97
CA HIS A 128 -4.05 12.68 -27.37
C HIS A 128 -3.51 14.08 -26.99
N ASP A 129 -2.52 14.18 -26.10
CA ASP A 129 -2.01 15.47 -25.59
C ASP A 129 -0.73 15.97 -26.29
N THR A 130 -0.33 15.33 -27.39
CA THR A 130 0.85 15.73 -28.18
C THR A 130 0.62 15.60 -29.69
N ARG A 131 -0.54 16.01 -30.21
CA ARG A 131 -0.62 16.39 -31.62
C ARG A 131 -0.48 17.91 -31.72
N PRO A 132 0.41 18.41 -32.61
CA PRO A 132 0.63 19.83 -32.81
C PRO A 132 -0.61 20.55 -33.31
#